data_AF-A0A1E9AJB6-F1
#
_entry.id   AF-A0A1E9AJB6-F1
#
_cell.length_a   1.000
_cell.length_b   1.000
_cell.length_c   1.000
_cell.angle_alpha   90.00
_cell.angle_beta   90.00
_cell.angle_gamma   90.00
#
_symmetry.space_group_name_H-M   'P 1'
#
loop_
_entity.id
_entity.type
_entity.pdbx_description
1 polymer ?
#
loop_
_entity_poly.entity_id
_entity_poly.type
_entity_poly.pdbx_seq_one_letter_code
_entity_poly.pdbx_strand_id
1 'polypeptide(L)'
;MKKVGMVTDKEKDEIEELYDKKIAIEKLLSLATSNNNNELYGKAIEDYTKVNKKFDEWWAKMGEKYQWQGNENGQWSINFDTCEVFLI
;
A
#
# COMPACT_ATOMS: atom_id res chain seq x y z
N MET A 1 16.84 7.27 2.24
CA MET A 1 16.72 5.79 2.10
C MET A 1 17.72 5.06 3.01
N LYS A 2 17.22 4.54 4.13
CA LYS A 2 17.97 3.74 5.11
C LYS A 2 17.22 2.42 5.33
N LYS A 3 17.90 1.27 5.25
CA LYS A 3 17.29 -0.01 5.62
C LYS A 3 16.95 0.00 7.11
N VAL A 4 15.68 -0.25 7.44
CA VAL A 4 15.16 -0.27 8.82
C VAL A 4 14.65 -1.64 9.25
N GLY A 5 14.44 -2.56 8.30
CA GLY A 5 14.03 -3.92 8.63
C GLY A 5 13.88 -4.83 7.42
N MET A 6 13.22 -5.94 7.66
CA MET A 6 12.85 -6.96 6.67
C MET A 6 11.57 -7.64 7.17
N VAL A 7 10.70 -8.04 6.25
CA VAL A 7 9.51 -8.84 6.54
C VAL A 7 9.69 -10.27 6.04
N THR A 8 8.81 -11.18 6.44
CA THR A 8 8.75 -12.52 5.86
C THR A 8 8.13 -12.50 4.46
N ASP A 9 8.38 -13.53 3.64
CA ASP A 9 7.75 -13.65 2.31
C ASP A 9 6.23 -13.58 2.39
N LYS A 10 5.62 -14.23 3.38
CA LYS A 10 4.17 -14.19 3.59
C LYS A 10 3.67 -12.77 3.86
N GLU A 11 4.36 -12.01 4.69
CA GLU A 11 3.97 -10.63 4.99
C GLU A 11 4.20 -9.73 3.79
N LYS A 12 5.28 -9.95 3.04
CA LYS A 12 5.54 -9.28 1.76
C LYS A 12 4.40 -9.56 0.77
N ASP A 13 3.97 -10.82 0.64
CA ASP A 13 2.86 -11.20 -0.24
C ASP A 13 1.55 -10.51 0.18
N GLU A 14 1.28 -10.37 1.48
CA GLU A 14 0.11 -9.64 2.00
C GLU A 14 0.08 -8.16 1.55
N ILE A 15 1.21 -7.45 1.62
CA ILE A 15 1.28 -6.04 1.21
C ILE A 15 1.37 -5.87 -0.30
N GLU A 16 1.99 -6.82 -1.00
CA GLU A 16 2.05 -6.88 -2.46
C GLU A 16 0.65 -7.03 -3.06
N GLU A 17 -0.19 -7.92 -2.49
CA GLU A 17 -1.59 -8.08 -2.93
C GLU A 17 -2.41 -6.79 -2.72
N LEU A 18 -2.18 -6.07 -1.62
CA LEU A 18 -2.85 -4.78 -1.38
C LEU A 18 -2.38 -3.69 -2.35
N TYR A 19 -1.08 -3.68 -2.68
CA TYR A 19 -0.50 -2.76 -3.64
C TYR A 19 -1.06 -2.98 -5.05
N ASP A 20 -1.11 -4.24 -5.50
CA ASP A 20 -1.67 -4.61 -6.80
C ASP A 20 -3.15 -4.24 -6.92
N LYS A 21 -3.93 -4.50 -5.86
CA LYS A 21 -5.34 -4.07 -5.79
C LYS A 21 -5.46 -2.55 -5.89
N LYS A 22 -4.60 -1.81 -5.21
CA LYS A 22 -4.59 -0.35 -5.26
C LYS A 22 -4.32 0.15 -6.68
N ILE A 23 -3.30 -0.38 -7.36
CA ILE A 23 -2.99 -0.06 -8.77
C ILE A 23 -4.17 -0.39 -9.68
N ALA A 24 -4.80 -1.56 -9.49
CA ALA A 24 -5.94 -1.97 -10.30
C ALA A 24 -7.13 -1.00 -10.15
N ILE A 25 -7.41 -0.55 -8.92
CA ILE A 25 -8.48 0.41 -8.65
C ILE A 25 -8.13 1.80 -9.20
N GLU A 26 -6.88 2.25 -9.10
CA GLU A 26 -6.42 3.51 -9.70
C GLU A 26 -6.63 3.52 -11.23
N LYS A 27 -6.38 2.40 -11.90
CA LYS A 27 -6.70 2.22 -13.33
C LYS A 27 -8.21 2.30 -13.58
N LEU A 28 -9.04 1.69 -12.73
CA LEU A 28 -10.50 1.76 -12.83
C LEU A 28 -11.01 3.20 -12.63
N LEU A 29 -10.46 3.94 -11.66
CA LEU A 29 -10.78 5.34 -11.44
C LEU A 29 -10.46 6.19 -12.67
N SER A 30 -9.26 6.02 -13.23
CA SER A 30 -8.84 6.71 -14.45
C SER A 30 -9.77 6.40 -15.64
N LEU A 31 -10.16 5.13 -15.81
CA LEU A 31 -11.10 4.71 -16.84
C LEU A 31 -12.51 5.30 -16.62
N ALA A 32 -12.99 5.31 -15.38
CA ALA A 32 -14.29 5.86 -15.02
C ALA A 32 -14.35 7.37 -15.30
N THR A 33 -13.31 8.11 -14.91
CA THR A 33 -13.17 9.54 -15.19
C THR A 33 -13.14 9.81 -16.70
N SER A 34 -12.33 9.05 -17.46
CA SER A 34 -12.20 9.24 -18.91
C SER A 34 -13.51 8.99 -19.66
N ASN A 35 -14.34 8.07 -19.16
CA ASN A 35 -15.63 7.72 -19.76
C ASN A 35 -16.82 8.49 -19.15
N ASN A 36 -16.60 9.47 -18.26
CA ASN A 36 -17.65 10.17 -17.51
C ASN A 36 -18.63 9.21 -16.79
N ASN A 37 -18.14 8.07 -16.31
CA ASN A 37 -18.95 7.06 -15.63
C ASN A 37 -18.93 7.29 -14.10
N ASN A 38 -19.86 8.13 -13.62
CA ASN A 38 -19.96 8.51 -12.21
C ASN A 38 -20.29 7.33 -11.28
N GLU A 39 -21.06 6.34 -11.74
CA GLU A 39 -21.40 5.17 -10.92
C GLU A 39 -20.16 4.29 -10.68
N LEU A 40 -19.40 4.01 -11.74
CA LEU A 40 -18.14 3.26 -11.63
C LEU A 40 -17.13 4.02 -10.78
N TYR A 41 -17.04 5.33 -10.95
CA TYR A 41 -16.16 6.17 -10.14
C TYR A 41 -16.50 6.08 -8.65
N GLY A 42 -17.79 6.20 -8.29
CA GLY A 42 -18.24 6.08 -6.90
C GLY A 42 -17.86 4.74 -6.28
N LYS A 43 -18.17 3.63 -6.96
CA LYS A 43 -17.80 2.28 -6.51
C LYS A 43 -16.27 2.11 -6.36
N ALA A 44 -15.51 2.59 -7.34
CA ALA A 44 -14.05 2.49 -7.30
C ALA A 44 -13.43 3.32 -6.16
N ILE A 45 -13.98 4.51 -5.85
CA ILE A 45 -13.53 5.32 -4.71
C ILE A 45 -13.83 4.64 -3.37
N GLU A 46 -15.02 4.04 -3.23
CA GLU A 46 -15.35 3.29 -2.02
C GLU A 46 -14.38 2.13 -1.78
N ASP A 47 -14.08 1.37 -2.83
CA ASP A 47 -13.15 0.24 -2.74
C ASP A 47 -11.70 0.70 -2.55
N TYR A 48 -11.28 1.78 -3.22
CA TYR A 48 -9.97 2.40 -2.99
C TYR A 48 -9.79 2.78 -1.51
N THR A 49 -10.81 3.40 -0.91
CA THR A 49 -10.79 3.80 0.50
C THR A 49 -10.60 2.60 1.43
N LYS A 50 -11.30 1.48 1.17
CA LYS A 50 -11.18 0.24 1.95
C LYS A 50 -9.79 -0.39 1.80
N VAL A 51 -9.25 -0.44 0.58
CA VAL A 51 -7.93 -1.01 0.30
C VAL A 51 -6.83 -0.15 0.89
N ASN A 52 -6.89 1.18 0.74
CA ASN A 52 -5.90 2.10 1.29
C ASN A 52 -5.86 2.01 2.82
N LYS A 53 -7.01 1.91 3.49
CA LYS A 53 -7.06 1.70 4.94
C LYS A 53 -6.32 0.42 5.36
N LYS A 54 -6.55 -0.70 4.67
CA LYS A 54 -5.85 -1.97 4.94
C LYS A 54 -4.35 -1.88 4.68
N PHE A 55 -3.97 -1.15 3.64
CA PHE A 55 -2.57 -0.89 3.29
C PHE A 55 -1.86 -0.11 4.42
N ASP A 56 -2.49 0.97 4.91
CA ASP A 56 -1.97 1.78 6.01
C ASP A 56 -1.93 0.97 7.33
N GLU A 57 -2.96 0.19 7.62
CA GLU A 57 -3.04 -0.71 8.78
C GLU A 57 -1.92 -1.77 8.76
N TRP A 58 -1.59 -2.31 7.58
CA TRP A 58 -0.48 -3.26 7.44
C TRP A 58 0.86 -2.61 7.78
N TRP A 59 1.14 -1.41 7.25
CA TRP A 59 2.37 -0.67 7.55
C TRP A 59 2.49 -0.37 9.04
N ALA A 60 1.41 0.13 9.66
CA ALA A 60 1.38 0.40 11.10
C ALA A 60 1.66 -0.87 11.91
N LYS A 61 0.97 -1.98 11.59
CA LYS A 61 1.13 -3.27 12.25
C LYS A 61 2.57 -3.81 12.13
N MET A 62 3.17 -3.76 10.95
CA MET A 62 4.53 -4.28 10.75
C MET A 62 5.59 -3.37 11.34
N GLY A 63 5.40 -2.06 11.23
CA GLY A 63 6.25 -1.07 11.88
C GLY A 63 6.29 -1.25 13.39
N GLU A 64 5.13 -1.49 14.02
CA GLU A 64 5.05 -1.82 15.43
C GLU A 64 5.66 -3.19 15.73
N LYS A 65 5.31 -4.24 14.98
CA LYS A 65 5.83 -5.61 15.21
C LYS A 65 7.36 -5.68 15.18
N TYR A 66 7.98 -5.01 14.22
CA TYR A 66 9.43 -5.04 14.01
C TYR A 66 10.16 -3.82 14.58
N GLN A 67 9.43 -2.91 15.22
CA GLN A 67 9.96 -1.67 15.82
C GLN A 67 10.80 -0.87 14.82
N TRP A 68 10.29 -0.70 13.59
CA TRP A 68 11.00 0.02 12.55
C TRP A 68 11.22 1.47 12.94
N GLN A 69 12.43 1.97 12.66
CA GLN A 69 12.71 3.38 12.83
C GLN A 69 11.82 4.22 11.89
N GLY A 70 11.13 5.20 12.46
CA GLY A 70 10.40 6.25 11.75
C GLY A 70 10.98 7.64 12.02
N ASN A 71 10.49 8.63 11.29
CA ASN A 71 10.69 10.07 11.53
C ASN A 71 9.38 10.81 11.18
N GLU A 72 9.21 12.05 11.65
CA GLU A 72 7.93 12.77 11.59
C GLU A 72 7.32 12.91 10.19
N ASN A 73 8.13 12.81 9.12
CA ASN A 73 7.69 13.00 7.73
C ASN A 73 8.16 11.91 6.76
N GLY A 74 8.82 10.85 7.22
CA GLY A 74 9.30 9.80 6.33
C GLY A 74 8.28 8.71 6.14
N GLN A 75 8.48 7.99 5.05
CA GLN A 75 7.62 6.88 4.66
C GLN A 75 8.45 5.61 4.61
N TRP A 76 7.83 4.51 4.99
CA TRP A 76 8.41 3.20 4.74
C TRP A 76 8.13 2.77 3.31
N SER A 77 9.09 2.06 2.75
CA SER A 77 9.00 1.41 1.45
C SER A 77 9.55 0.00 1.59
N ILE A 78 9.07 -0.91 0.75
CA ILE A 78 9.53 -2.29 0.70
C ILE A 78 10.13 -2.57 -0.67
N ASN A 79 11.22 -3.32 -0.68
CA ASN A 79 11.69 -4.00 -1.89
C ASN A 79 11.02 -5.38 -1.95
N PHE A 80 10.13 -5.57 -2.92
CA PHE A 80 9.38 -6.82 -3.08
C PHE A 80 10.26 -8.02 -3.48
N ASP A 81 11.44 -7.79 -4.06
CA ASP A 81 12.39 -8.85 -4.43
C ASP A 81 13.20 -9.35 -3.22
N THR A 82 13.49 -8.47 -2.26
CA THR A 82 14.39 -8.78 -1.12
C THR A 82 13.69 -8.79 0.23
N CYS A 83 12.40 -8.46 0.29
CA CYS A 83 11.62 -8.27 1.52
C CYS A 83 12.18 -7.20 2.46
N GLU A 84 13.13 -6.38 2.00
CA GLU A 84 13.77 -5.34 2.80
C GLU A 84 12.91 -4.10 2.90
N VAL A 85 12.85 -3.52 4.10
CA VAL A 85 12.09 -2.30 4.38
C VAL A 85 13.04 -1.13 4.62
N PHE A 86 12.75 -0.01 3.96
CA PHE A 86 13.54 1.20 3.99
C PHE A 86 12.70 2.40 4.46
N LEU A 87 13.30 3.23 5.31
CA LEU A 87 12.81 4.57 5.57
C LEU A 87 13.35 5.50 4.48
N ILE A 88 12.45 6.13 3.73
CA ILE A 88 12.78 7.07 2.64
C ILE A 88 13.03 8.46 3.23
#